data_AF-A0A7C7Q5P9-F1
#
_entry.id   AF-A0A7C7Q5P9-F1
#
_cell.length_a   1.000
_cell.length_b   1.000
_cell.length_c   1.000
_cell.angle_alpha   90.00
_cell.angle_beta   90.00
_cell.angle_gamma   90.00
#
_symmetry.space_group_name_H-M   'P 1'
#
loop_
_entity.id
_entity.type
_entity.pdbx_description
1 polymer ?
#
loop_
_entity_poly.entity_id
_entity_poly.type
_entity_poly.pdbx_seq_one_letter_code
_entity_poly.pdbx_strand_id
1 'polypeptide(L)'
;MDALPATCSECDAVMVWRAIESYVKKSERRVVGLISGTSADGIDAALVRISGMMDDIKIVLDAFITESYPDDVRDAIRALRSGGNAIELCRMNYILGELFAEACLKLLHRCGLSPSDIDLIGSHGQTIYHLPPRGDNSFGATLQIGEGCVIAERTGIMVVCDFRSRDIAAGGQGAPLVPYVDYLLFRSELCNRVCLNIGGIANVTFLPQGVSSKEVIAFDTGPGNCLIDRAIQHFSGGQSIQDVDGALAARGRVCEELLNDMLAHPFVKLPPPKSTDPEEFTGLFNRTLKRASQLGLSDADTIATITAFTAITIAHACERFWTGATPINEVLV
;
A
#
# COMPACT_ATOMS: atom_id res chain seq x y z
N MET A 1 27.78 31.80 24.07
CA MET A 1 26.88 32.11 22.95
C MET A 1 27.79 32.40 21.77
N ASP A 2 28.32 31.36 21.16
CA ASP A 2 29.09 31.51 19.93
C ASP A 2 28.10 31.36 18.77
N ALA A 3 28.10 32.38 17.91
CA ALA A 3 27.23 32.44 16.75
C ALA A 3 27.49 31.23 15.85
N LEU A 4 26.43 30.46 15.57
CA LEU A 4 26.42 29.51 14.48
C LEU A 4 26.86 30.23 13.19
N PRO A 5 27.76 29.66 12.37
CA PRO A 5 28.11 30.26 11.10
C PRO A 5 26.83 30.37 10.27
N ALA A 6 26.55 31.57 9.75
CA ALA A 6 25.43 31.82 8.86
C ALA A 6 25.61 30.95 7.60
N THR A 7 24.94 29.80 7.55
CA THR A 7 24.75 29.08 6.30
C THR A 7 23.86 29.97 5.43
N CYS A 8 24.43 30.40 4.29
CA CYS A 8 23.74 31.24 3.34
C CYS A 8 22.60 30.42 2.73
N SER A 9 21.36 30.70 3.11
CA SER A 9 20.16 30.00 2.62
C SER A 9 20.00 30.07 1.08
N GLU A 10 20.62 31.05 0.42
CA GLU A 10 20.70 31.12 -1.04
C GLU A 10 21.63 30.06 -1.65
N CYS A 11 22.70 29.65 -0.95
CA CYS A 11 23.57 28.56 -1.41
C CYS A 11 22.82 27.22 -1.38
N ASP A 12 22.05 26.94 -0.32
CA ASP A 12 21.39 25.65 -0.13
C ASP A 12 20.25 25.43 -1.14
N ALA A 13 19.44 26.46 -1.41
CA ALA A 13 18.38 26.39 -2.43
C ALA A 13 18.95 26.20 -3.85
N VAL A 14 20.06 26.88 -4.18
CA VAL A 14 20.77 26.70 -5.46
C VAL A 14 21.37 25.30 -5.57
N MET A 15 21.85 24.73 -4.46
CA MET A 15 22.38 23.37 -4.41
C MET A 15 21.29 22.31 -4.63
N VAL A 16 20.11 22.46 -4.02
CA VAL A 16 18.96 21.56 -4.24
C VAL A 16 18.52 21.60 -5.70
N TRP A 17 18.38 22.80 -6.30
CA TRP A 17 17.99 22.92 -7.70
C TRP A 17 19.01 22.27 -8.64
N ARG A 18 20.31 22.45 -8.38
CA ARG A 18 21.37 21.78 -9.16
C ARG A 18 21.35 20.26 -9.01
N ALA A 19 21.05 19.75 -7.81
CA ALA A 19 20.90 18.31 -7.59
C ALA A 19 19.72 17.75 -8.41
N ILE A 20 18.58 18.45 -8.44
CA ILE A 20 17.42 18.09 -9.26
C ILE A 20 17.77 18.17 -10.75
N GLU A 21 18.42 19.23 -11.23
CA GLU A 21 18.84 19.34 -12.63
C GLU A 21 19.78 18.20 -13.04
N SER A 22 20.72 17.84 -12.16
CA SER A 22 21.64 16.71 -12.37
C SER A 22 20.85 15.40 -12.46
N TYR A 23 19.94 15.15 -11.52
CA TYR A 23 19.06 13.99 -11.49
C TYR A 23 18.25 13.83 -12.80
N VAL A 24 17.65 14.93 -13.27
CA VAL A 24 16.82 14.93 -14.49
C VAL A 24 17.66 14.64 -15.74
N LYS A 25 18.93 15.05 -15.78
CA LYS A 25 19.81 14.83 -16.94
C LYS A 25 20.39 13.41 -17.04
N LYS A 26 20.36 12.62 -15.96
CA LYS A 26 20.90 11.24 -15.97
C LYS A 26 20.08 10.32 -16.88
N SER A 27 20.76 9.43 -17.61
CA SER A 27 20.10 8.39 -18.42
C SER A 27 19.56 7.23 -17.57
N GLU A 28 20.19 6.97 -16.42
CA GLU A 28 19.82 5.97 -15.43
C GLU A 28 20.01 6.58 -14.04
N ARG A 29 19.06 6.33 -13.13
CA ARG A 29 19.13 6.76 -11.72
C ARG A 29 19.01 5.57 -10.79
N ARG A 30 19.74 5.59 -9.68
CA ARG A 30 19.58 4.65 -8.57
C ARG A 30 18.73 5.29 -7.49
N VAL A 31 17.58 4.68 -7.22
CA VAL A 31 16.60 5.19 -6.26
C VAL A 31 16.35 4.13 -5.20
N VAL A 32 16.30 4.55 -3.94
CA VAL A 32 15.84 3.70 -2.84
C VAL A 32 14.38 4.04 -2.54
N GLY A 33 13.48 3.08 -2.69
CA GLY A 33 12.10 3.17 -2.21
C GLY A 33 12.00 2.66 -0.77
N LEU A 34 11.35 3.41 0.11
CA LEU A 34 11.08 3.01 1.50
C LEU A 34 9.58 3.05 1.79
N ILE A 35 9.06 1.98 2.38
CA ILE A 35 7.65 1.89 2.77
C ILE A 35 7.49 1.07 4.04
N SER A 36 6.54 1.47 4.88
CA SER A 36 6.03 0.65 5.98
C SER A 36 4.54 0.45 5.80
N GLY A 37 4.14 -0.80 5.54
CA GLY A 37 2.76 -1.19 5.27
C GLY A 37 1.80 -0.88 6.43
N THR A 38 0.50 -1.05 6.19
CA THR A 38 -0.52 -0.85 7.23
C THR A 38 -0.45 -1.92 8.32
N SER A 39 0.16 -3.08 8.09
CA SER A 39 0.39 -4.07 9.15
C SER A 39 1.40 -3.59 10.21
N ALA A 40 2.25 -2.61 9.85
CA ALA A 40 3.33 -2.10 10.70
C ALA A 40 4.27 -3.23 11.19
N ASP A 41 4.55 -4.21 10.34
CA ASP A 41 5.43 -5.34 10.68
C ASP A 41 6.92 -4.98 10.53
N GLY A 42 7.23 -4.01 9.65
CA GLY A 42 8.59 -3.58 9.38
C GLY A 42 8.68 -2.53 8.28
N ILE A 43 9.91 -2.24 7.86
CA ILE A 43 10.26 -1.33 6.78
C ILE A 43 10.76 -2.15 5.60
N ASP A 44 10.10 -2.01 4.47
CA ASP A 44 10.59 -2.51 3.19
C ASP A 44 11.45 -1.44 2.52
N ALA A 45 12.64 -1.84 2.08
CA ALA A 45 13.58 -1.00 1.36
C ALA A 45 13.98 -1.67 0.04
N ALA A 46 13.73 -0.98 -1.08
CA ALA A 46 13.99 -1.47 -2.43
C ALA A 46 14.98 -0.55 -3.16
N LEU A 47 16.10 -1.08 -3.61
CA LEU A 47 17.03 -0.38 -4.48
C LEU A 47 16.67 -0.69 -5.94
N VAL A 48 16.30 0.34 -6.69
CA VAL A 48 15.91 0.23 -8.08
C VAL A 48 16.77 1.10 -8.99
N ARG A 49 17.04 0.60 -10.20
CA ARG A 49 17.54 1.42 -11.31
C ARG A 49 16.40 1.81 -12.22
N ILE A 50 16.27 3.11 -12.45
CA ILE A 50 15.25 3.71 -13.30
C ILE A 50 15.93 4.38 -14.48
N SER A 51 15.63 3.90 -15.69
CA SER A 51 16.09 4.50 -16.94
C SER A 51 14.91 4.93 -17.81
N GLY A 52 15.16 5.83 -18.77
CA GLY A 52 14.10 6.42 -19.58
C GLY A 52 13.35 7.57 -18.89
N MET A 53 12.26 8.01 -19.51
CA MET A 53 11.37 9.06 -19.00
C MET A 53 9.93 8.80 -19.44
N MET A 54 8.97 9.24 -18.61
CA MET A 54 7.54 9.13 -18.87
C MET A 54 7.13 7.69 -19.25
N ASP A 55 6.66 7.49 -20.48
CA ASP A 55 6.17 6.19 -20.94
C ASP A 55 7.33 5.21 -21.24
N ASP A 56 8.55 5.65 -21.54
CA ASP A 56 9.67 4.74 -21.83
C ASP A 56 10.46 4.31 -20.57
N ILE A 57 9.88 4.50 -19.39
CA ILE A 57 10.51 4.14 -18.13
C ILE A 57 10.75 2.63 -18.05
N LYS A 58 11.98 2.26 -17.70
CA LYS A 58 12.35 0.89 -17.32
C LYS A 58 12.84 0.89 -15.89
N ILE A 59 12.31 -0.02 -15.09
CA ILE A 59 12.64 -0.18 -13.68
C ILE A 59 13.24 -1.57 -13.50
N VAL A 60 14.40 -1.63 -12.87
CA VAL A 60 15.08 -2.87 -12.51
C VAL A 60 15.28 -2.88 -11.00
N LEU A 61 14.80 -3.92 -10.32
CA LEU A 61 15.07 -4.14 -8.91
C LEU A 61 16.48 -4.74 -8.76
N ASP A 62 17.40 -4.00 -8.15
CA ASP A 62 18.76 -4.49 -7.89
C ASP A 62 18.84 -5.21 -6.54
N ALA A 63 18.14 -4.70 -5.52
CA ALA A 63 18.11 -5.33 -4.19
C ALA A 63 16.86 -4.96 -3.39
N PHE A 64 16.50 -5.81 -2.44
CA PHE A 64 15.36 -5.64 -1.55
C PHE A 64 15.67 -6.20 -0.17
N ILE A 65 15.26 -5.50 0.89
CA ILE A 65 15.26 -5.99 2.27
C ILE A 65 13.97 -5.60 2.97
N THR A 66 13.61 -6.38 3.99
CA THR A 66 12.57 -6.05 4.97
C THR A 66 13.21 -6.07 6.34
N GLU A 67 13.13 -4.95 7.07
CA GLU A 67 13.63 -4.82 8.44
C GLU A 67 12.45 -4.79 9.40
N SER A 68 12.28 -5.83 10.23
CA SER A 68 11.22 -5.88 11.23
C SER A 68 11.35 -4.74 12.24
N TYR A 69 10.22 -4.17 12.66
CA TYR A 69 10.24 -3.24 13.78
C TYR A 69 10.55 -3.96 15.11
N PRO A 70 11.26 -3.28 16.03
CA PRO A 70 11.21 -3.62 17.44
C PRO A 70 9.77 -3.67 17.97
N ASP A 71 9.49 -4.58 18.90
CA ASP A 71 8.14 -4.82 19.41
C ASP A 71 7.51 -3.56 20.03
N ASP A 72 8.30 -2.76 20.74
CA ASP A 72 7.88 -1.50 21.36
C ASP A 72 7.52 -0.43 20.32
N VAL A 73 8.26 -0.35 19.21
CA VAL A 73 7.93 0.55 18.09
C VAL A 73 6.63 0.14 17.44
N ARG A 74 6.46 -1.16 17.15
CA ARG A 74 5.23 -1.70 16.55
C ARG A 74 4.02 -1.43 17.44
N ASP A 75 4.13 -1.66 18.74
CA ASP A 75 3.04 -1.43 19.68
C ASP A 75 2.73 0.06 19.84
N ALA A 76 3.73 0.93 19.80
CA ALA A 76 3.53 2.36 19.81
C ALA A 76 2.84 2.88 18.53
N ILE A 77 3.16 2.33 17.34
CA ILE A 77 2.43 2.64 16.09
C ILE A 77 0.96 2.24 16.22
N ARG A 78 0.67 1.05 16.76
CA ARG A 78 -0.70 0.57 16.99
C ARG A 78 -1.47 1.46 17.98
N ALA A 79 -0.80 1.88 19.06
CA ALA A 79 -1.38 2.80 20.04
C ALA A 79 -1.71 4.16 19.40
N LEU A 80 -0.82 4.72 18.58
CA LEU A 80 -1.05 5.98 17.86
C LEU A 80 -2.30 5.93 16.99
N ARG A 81 -2.50 4.85 16.24
CA ARG A 81 -3.71 4.65 15.41
C ARG A 81 -5.00 4.54 16.22
N SER A 82 -4.90 4.13 17.48
CA SER A 82 -6.02 3.96 18.39
C SER A 82 -6.35 5.23 19.20
N GLY A 83 -5.71 6.37 18.88
CA GLY A 83 -5.98 7.66 19.53
C GLY A 83 -4.82 8.21 20.35
N GLY A 84 -3.58 8.06 19.87
CA GLY A 84 -2.40 8.65 20.52
C GLY A 84 -2.41 10.18 20.48
N ASN A 85 -1.57 10.81 21.31
CA ASN A 85 -1.50 12.26 21.43
C ASN A 85 -0.41 12.90 20.55
N ALA A 86 -0.44 14.23 20.45
CA ALA A 86 0.49 14.98 19.59
C ALA A 86 1.98 14.82 19.98
N ILE A 87 2.29 14.63 21.26
CA ILE A 87 3.68 14.43 21.72
C ILE A 87 4.19 13.06 21.28
N GLU A 88 3.37 12.02 21.43
CA GLU A 88 3.69 10.66 20.98
C GLU A 88 3.87 10.62 19.47
N LEU A 89 2.96 11.25 18.73
CA LEU A 89 3.05 11.35 17.27
C LEU A 89 4.32 12.06 16.82
N CYS A 90 4.65 13.19 17.45
CA CYS A 90 5.86 13.96 17.15
C CYS A 90 7.12 13.12 17.39
N ARG A 91 7.23 12.45 18.55
CA ARG A 91 8.37 11.58 18.84
C ARG A 91 8.48 10.42 17.86
N MET A 92 7.36 9.76 17.57
CA MET A 92 7.35 8.61 16.68
C MET A 92 7.73 8.99 15.24
N ASN A 93 7.36 10.19 14.78
CA ASN A 93 7.77 10.69 13.47
C ASN A 93 9.30 10.70 13.30
N TYR A 94 10.03 11.13 14.34
CA TYR A 94 11.49 11.13 14.33
C TYR A 94 12.09 9.74 14.53
N ILE A 95 11.53 8.93 15.45
CA ILE A 95 11.97 7.54 15.66
C ILE A 95 11.89 6.75 14.35
N LEU A 96 10.78 6.86 13.62
CA LEU A 96 10.63 6.21 12.33
C LEU A 96 11.57 6.79 11.29
N GLY A 97 11.81 8.11 11.29
CA GLY A 97 12.83 8.70 10.41
C GLY A 97 14.22 8.05 10.58
N GLU A 98 14.64 7.80 11.82
CA GLU A 98 15.91 7.10 12.12
C GLU A 98 15.89 5.64 11.61
N LEU A 99 14.81 4.90 11.86
CA LEU A 99 14.69 3.50 11.44
C LEU A 99 14.64 3.35 9.91
N PHE A 100 13.97 4.28 9.21
CA PHE A 100 13.95 4.32 7.75
C PHE A 100 15.34 4.63 7.17
N ALA A 101 16.09 5.55 7.79
CA ALA A 101 17.46 5.82 7.41
C ALA A 101 18.36 4.59 7.62
N GLU A 102 18.22 3.91 8.75
CA GLU A 102 18.96 2.68 9.06
C GLU A 102 18.67 1.58 8.03
N ALA A 103 17.41 1.36 7.67
CA ALA A 103 17.01 0.39 6.65
C ALA A 103 17.65 0.71 5.29
N CYS A 104 17.66 1.99 4.89
CA CYS A 104 18.36 2.44 3.67
C CYS A 104 19.86 2.11 3.74
N LEU A 105 20.55 2.51 4.81
CA LEU A 105 21.99 2.29 4.95
C LEU A 105 22.36 0.80 5.00
N LYS A 106 21.54 -0.04 5.65
CA LYS A 106 21.69 -1.51 5.65
C LYS A 106 21.57 -2.09 4.24
N LEU A 107 20.58 -1.65 3.47
CA LEU A 107 20.41 -2.06 2.08
C LEU A 107 21.63 -1.69 1.24
N LEU A 108 22.13 -0.46 1.36
CA LEU A 108 23.31 0.00 0.62
C LEU A 108 24.56 -0.80 1.00
N HIS A 109 24.78 -1.01 2.31
CA HIS A 109 25.90 -1.81 2.80
C HIS A 109 25.85 -3.24 2.24
N ARG A 110 24.67 -3.88 2.21
CA ARG A 110 24.49 -5.22 1.62
C ARG A 110 24.82 -5.26 0.12
N CYS A 111 24.63 -4.17 -0.59
CA CYS A 111 24.95 -4.05 -2.01
C CYS A 111 26.40 -3.60 -2.26
N GLY A 112 27.18 -3.30 -1.22
CA GLY A 112 28.52 -2.71 -1.37
C GLY A 112 28.49 -1.29 -1.95
N LEU A 113 27.39 -0.56 -1.77
CA LEU A 113 27.20 0.80 -2.25
C LEU A 113 27.35 1.81 -1.11
N SER A 114 27.73 3.03 -1.48
CA SER A 114 27.79 4.19 -0.60
C SER A 114 26.57 5.10 -0.83
N PRO A 115 26.21 5.98 0.12
CA PRO A 115 25.15 6.96 -0.12
C PRO A 115 25.36 7.84 -1.35
N SER A 116 26.61 8.15 -1.70
CA SER A 116 26.95 8.91 -2.93
C SER A 116 26.63 8.18 -4.24
N ASP A 117 26.38 6.87 -4.20
CA ASP A 117 25.96 6.10 -5.37
C ASP A 117 24.45 6.21 -5.63
N ILE A 118 23.70 6.83 -4.72
CA ILE A 118 22.24 6.91 -4.74
C ILE A 118 21.81 8.33 -5.09
N ASP A 119 20.87 8.41 -6.02
CA ASP A 119 20.38 9.67 -6.55
C ASP A 119 19.24 10.25 -5.71
N LEU A 120 18.38 9.38 -5.19
CA LEU A 120 17.14 9.77 -4.52
C LEU A 120 16.65 8.67 -3.58
N ILE A 121 16.02 9.07 -2.49
CA ILE A 121 15.15 8.21 -1.67
C ILE A 121 13.70 8.66 -1.88
N GLY A 122 12.83 7.72 -2.22
CA GLY A 122 11.38 7.91 -2.16
C GLY A 122 10.82 7.24 -0.91
N SER A 123 10.36 8.01 0.07
CA SER A 123 9.84 7.47 1.34
C SER A 123 8.34 7.70 1.48
N HIS A 124 7.56 6.61 1.48
CA HIS A 124 6.14 6.68 1.80
C HIS A 124 5.91 6.97 3.29
N GLY A 125 6.80 6.48 4.15
CA GLY A 125 6.61 6.48 5.60
C GLY A 125 5.59 5.45 6.07
N GLN A 126 5.10 5.64 7.29
CA GLN A 126 4.09 4.83 7.95
C GLN A 126 2.77 5.59 8.05
N THR A 127 1.70 5.07 7.46
CA THR A 127 0.34 5.64 7.64
C THR A 127 -0.13 5.48 9.09
N ILE A 128 -0.53 6.60 9.71
CA ILE A 128 -1.23 6.65 11.00
C ILE A 128 -2.72 6.85 10.78
N TYR A 129 -3.10 7.82 9.93
CA TYR A 129 -4.50 8.06 9.58
C TYR A 129 -4.66 8.30 8.07
N HIS A 130 -5.79 7.83 7.54
CA HIS A 130 -6.22 8.11 6.18
C HIS A 130 -7.74 8.30 6.20
N LEU A 131 -8.19 9.48 5.79
CA LEU A 131 -9.58 9.91 5.79
C LEU A 131 -9.88 10.49 4.40
N PRO A 132 -10.23 9.66 3.42
CA PRO A 132 -10.50 10.13 2.06
C PRO A 132 -11.75 11.03 2.02
N PRO A 133 -11.86 11.98 1.06
CA PRO A 133 -13.08 12.77 0.87
C PRO A 133 -14.29 11.88 0.57
N ARG A 134 -15.40 12.05 1.32
CA ARG A 134 -16.63 11.23 1.19
C ARG A 134 -17.81 11.92 0.51
N GLY A 135 -17.60 13.12 -0.03
CA GLY A 135 -18.66 13.89 -0.69
C GLY A 135 -19.71 14.50 0.27
N ASP A 136 -19.45 14.47 1.57
CA ASP A 136 -20.29 15.00 2.65
C ASP A 136 -19.80 16.37 3.18
N ASN A 137 -19.08 17.13 2.33
CA ASN A 137 -18.35 18.36 2.68
C ASN A 137 -17.23 18.19 3.71
N SER A 138 -16.85 16.96 4.10
CA SER A 138 -15.63 16.74 4.86
C SER A 138 -14.39 16.96 3.98
N PHE A 139 -13.34 17.56 4.56
CA PHE A 139 -12.04 17.63 3.92
C PHE A 139 -11.36 16.26 3.98
N GLY A 140 -10.81 15.80 2.86
CA GLY A 140 -9.90 14.66 2.88
C GLY A 140 -8.65 15.00 3.69
N ALA A 141 -8.16 14.05 4.46
CA ALA A 141 -6.96 14.19 5.26
C ALA A 141 -6.18 12.88 5.28
N THR A 142 -4.86 12.98 5.34
CA THR A 142 -4.00 11.81 5.51
C THR A 142 -2.76 12.19 6.29
N LEU A 143 -2.21 11.22 7.02
CA LEU A 143 -1.03 11.41 7.85
C LEU A 143 -0.13 10.19 7.74
N GLN A 144 1.01 10.38 7.11
CA GLN A 144 2.14 9.47 7.13
C GLN A 144 3.23 10.09 8.01
N ILE A 145 3.90 9.27 8.82
CA ILE A 145 5.03 9.68 9.65
C ILE A 145 6.29 8.88 9.30
N GLY A 146 7.45 9.39 9.66
CA GLY A 146 8.76 8.95 9.18
C GLY A 146 9.46 10.16 8.57
N GLU A 147 10.05 10.98 9.44
CA GLU A 147 10.51 12.33 9.11
C GLU A 147 11.53 12.34 7.97
N GLY A 148 11.13 12.90 6.83
CA GLY A 148 11.97 12.98 5.63
C GLY A 148 13.27 13.76 5.87
N CYS A 149 13.23 14.79 6.72
CA CYS A 149 14.43 15.55 7.08
C CYS A 149 15.44 14.69 7.86
N VAL A 150 14.96 13.81 8.74
CA VAL A 150 15.83 12.87 9.49
C VAL A 150 16.46 11.89 8.52
N ILE A 151 15.67 11.32 7.60
CA ILE A 151 16.19 10.39 6.58
C ILE A 151 17.27 11.07 5.73
N ALA A 152 17.02 12.30 5.29
CA ALA A 152 17.97 13.07 4.48
C ALA A 152 19.27 13.36 5.25
N GLU A 153 19.16 13.83 6.50
CA GLU A 153 20.32 14.16 7.33
C GLU A 153 21.17 12.94 7.67
N ARG A 154 20.54 11.79 7.94
CA ARG A 154 21.23 10.55 8.32
C ARG A 154 21.88 9.85 7.14
N THR A 155 21.29 9.95 5.95
CA THR A 155 21.79 9.28 4.75
C THR A 155 22.67 10.17 3.89
N GLY A 156 22.51 11.50 3.97
CA GLY A 156 23.11 12.45 3.04
C GLY A 156 22.53 12.39 1.63
N ILE A 157 21.38 11.73 1.44
CA ILE A 157 20.72 11.54 0.14
C ILE A 157 19.47 12.43 0.08
N MET A 158 19.16 12.95 -1.12
CA MET A 158 17.92 13.69 -1.36
C MET A 158 16.70 12.79 -1.11
N VAL A 159 15.73 13.27 -0.32
CA VAL A 159 14.51 12.53 0.04
C VAL A 159 13.28 13.22 -0.56
N VAL A 160 12.42 12.44 -1.22
CA VAL A 160 11.05 12.84 -1.58
C VAL A 160 10.08 11.99 -0.76
N CYS A 161 9.14 12.63 -0.07
CA CYS A 161 8.17 11.98 0.80
C CYS A 161 6.79 12.64 0.71
N ASP A 162 5.83 12.19 1.53
CA ASP A 162 4.48 12.76 1.65
C ASP A 162 3.64 12.72 0.35
N PHE A 163 3.71 11.58 -0.35
CA PHE A 163 3.08 11.42 -1.68
C PHE A 163 1.55 11.59 -1.67
N ARG A 164 0.86 11.11 -0.63
CA ARG A 164 -0.61 11.06 -0.59
C ARG A 164 -1.23 12.44 -0.41
N SER A 165 -0.58 13.32 0.35
CA SER A 165 -1.07 14.67 0.61
C SER A 165 -1.24 15.47 -0.68
N ARG A 166 -0.34 15.28 -1.65
CA ARG A 166 -0.46 15.94 -2.97
C ARG A 166 -1.67 15.46 -3.77
N ASP A 167 -1.98 14.17 -3.73
CA ASP A 167 -3.15 13.62 -4.43
C ASP A 167 -4.47 14.13 -3.81
N ILE A 168 -4.57 14.13 -2.48
CA ILE A 168 -5.73 14.71 -1.77
C ILE A 168 -5.88 16.20 -2.12
N ALA A 169 -4.78 16.96 -2.13
CA ALA A 169 -4.80 18.37 -2.50
C ALA A 169 -5.22 18.60 -3.97
N ALA A 170 -5.02 17.63 -4.86
CA ALA A 170 -5.49 17.64 -6.24
C ALA A 170 -6.96 17.20 -6.39
N GLY A 171 -7.66 16.89 -5.29
CA GLY A 171 -9.03 16.39 -5.29
C GLY A 171 -9.16 14.87 -5.41
N GLY A 172 -8.03 14.15 -5.35
CA GLY A 172 -7.98 12.69 -5.32
C GLY A 172 -8.34 12.12 -3.94
N GLN A 173 -8.22 10.79 -3.83
CA GLN A 173 -8.54 10.06 -2.61
C GLN A 173 -7.32 9.85 -1.70
N GLY A 174 -6.10 10.10 -2.19
CA GLY A 174 -4.83 9.78 -1.54
C GLY A 174 -4.43 8.32 -1.63
N ALA A 175 -5.24 7.47 -2.27
CA ALA A 175 -5.05 6.03 -2.42
C ALA A 175 -5.99 5.44 -3.51
N PRO A 176 -5.63 4.32 -4.14
CA PRO A 176 -4.28 3.76 -4.23
C PRO A 176 -3.42 4.58 -5.22
N LEU A 177 -2.13 4.79 -4.92
CA LEU A 177 -1.17 5.46 -5.84
C LEU A 177 -0.44 4.47 -6.75
N VAL A 178 -0.50 3.19 -6.41
CA VAL A 178 0.10 2.06 -7.14
C VAL A 178 -0.38 1.90 -8.59
N PRO A 179 -1.63 2.23 -8.98
CA PRO A 179 -2.09 2.01 -10.36
C PRO A 179 -1.23 2.67 -11.44
N TYR A 180 -0.61 3.82 -11.14
CA TYR A 180 0.32 4.45 -12.07
C TYR A 180 1.62 3.65 -12.22
N VAL A 181 2.11 3.05 -11.13
CA VAL A 181 3.26 2.14 -11.15
C VAL A 181 2.91 0.85 -11.91
N ASP A 182 1.73 0.29 -11.68
CA ASP A 182 1.23 -0.88 -12.43
C ASP A 182 1.20 -0.59 -13.94
N TYR A 183 0.71 0.59 -14.33
CA TYR A 183 0.74 1.04 -15.71
C TYR A 183 2.17 1.13 -16.27
N LEU A 184 3.12 1.68 -15.51
CA LEU A 184 4.51 1.80 -15.98
C LEU A 184 5.21 0.44 -16.12
N LEU A 185 4.94 -0.49 -15.20
CA LEU A 185 5.61 -1.80 -15.16
C LEU A 185 4.96 -2.85 -16.05
N PHE A 186 3.64 -2.87 -16.11
CA PHE A 186 2.90 -4.03 -16.59
C PHE A 186 2.01 -3.76 -17.80
N ARG A 187 1.86 -2.52 -18.28
CA ARG A 187 1.11 -2.31 -19.53
C ARG A 187 1.75 -3.06 -20.70
N SER A 188 0.93 -3.43 -21.67
CA SER A 188 1.37 -4.18 -22.84
C SER A 188 0.68 -3.67 -24.10
N GLU A 189 1.44 -3.57 -25.18
CA GLU A 189 0.90 -3.29 -26.52
C GLU A 189 0.27 -4.53 -27.16
N LEU A 190 0.35 -5.70 -26.53
CA LEU A 190 -0.11 -6.98 -27.08
C LEU A 190 -1.12 -7.75 -26.21
N CYS A 191 -1.16 -7.47 -24.90
CA CYS A 191 -1.94 -8.26 -23.95
C CYS A 191 -2.81 -7.35 -23.07
N ASN A 192 -4.01 -7.81 -22.78
CA ASN A 192 -4.85 -7.29 -21.71
C ASN A 192 -4.43 -7.87 -20.37
N ARG A 193 -4.12 -7.00 -19.41
CA ARG A 193 -3.69 -7.38 -18.07
C ARG A 193 -4.62 -6.83 -16.99
N VAL A 194 -4.70 -7.57 -15.91
CA VAL A 194 -5.19 -7.08 -14.61
C VAL A 194 -4.08 -7.27 -13.60
N CYS A 195 -3.69 -6.20 -12.91
CA CYS A 195 -2.87 -6.31 -11.70
C CYS A 195 -3.82 -6.43 -10.51
N LEU A 196 -3.66 -7.43 -9.67
CA LEU A 196 -4.54 -7.77 -8.57
C LEU A 196 -3.72 -7.84 -7.28
N ASN A 197 -3.88 -6.87 -6.39
CA ASN A 197 -3.30 -6.96 -5.05
C ASN A 197 -4.35 -7.52 -4.07
N ILE A 198 -3.98 -8.55 -3.31
CA ILE A 198 -4.82 -9.16 -2.27
C ILE A 198 -4.22 -8.88 -0.88
N GLY A 199 -4.36 -7.63 -0.43
CA GLY A 199 -4.03 -7.23 0.94
C GLY A 199 -5.21 -7.44 1.90
N GLY A 200 -5.32 -6.63 2.95
CA GLY A 200 -6.54 -6.60 3.78
C GLY A 200 -7.80 -6.29 2.95
N ILE A 201 -7.67 -5.35 2.00
CA ILE A 201 -8.61 -5.06 0.92
C ILE A 201 -7.97 -5.51 -0.40
N ALA A 202 -8.77 -6.12 -1.27
CA ALA A 202 -8.35 -6.54 -2.60
C ALA A 202 -8.66 -5.44 -3.61
N ASN A 203 -7.68 -5.09 -4.45
CA ASN A 203 -7.84 -4.07 -5.47
C ASN A 203 -7.30 -4.54 -6.83
N VAL A 204 -7.85 -3.95 -7.89
CA VAL A 204 -7.46 -4.26 -9.26
C VAL A 204 -7.04 -2.99 -9.97
N THR A 205 -6.04 -3.12 -10.85
CA THR A 205 -5.69 -2.15 -11.89
C THR A 205 -5.92 -2.79 -13.25
N PHE A 206 -6.81 -2.23 -14.05
CA PHE A 206 -7.07 -2.69 -15.41
C PHE A 206 -6.10 -2.05 -16.39
N LEU A 207 -5.39 -2.90 -17.13
CA LEU A 207 -4.44 -2.52 -18.16
C LEU A 207 -4.83 -3.18 -19.49
N PRO A 208 -5.89 -2.69 -20.17
CA PRO A 208 -6.17 -3.07 -21.54
C PRO A 208 -4.94 -2.87 -22.45
N GLN A 209 -4.88 -3.65 -23.51
CA GLN A 209 -3.84 -3.53 -24.53
C GLN A 209 -3.75 -2.09 -25.05
N GLY A 210 -2.56 -1.49 -25.00
CA GLY A 210 -2.30 -0.12 -25.49
C GLY A 210 -3.02 0.98 -24.70
N VAL A 211 -3.51 0.70 -23.48
CA VAL A 211 -4.16 1.71 -22.62
C VAL A 211 -3.21 2.89 -22.38
N SER A 212 -3.74 4.11 -22.34
CA SER A 212 -2.98 5.28 -21.90
C SER A 212 -3.10 5.50 -20.39
N SER A 213 -2.13 6.18 -19.77
CA SER A 213 -2.15 6.47 -18.32
C SER A 213 -3.44 7.16 -17.81
N LYS A 214 -4.15 7.88 -18.68
CA LYS A 214 -5.41 8.58 -18.34
C LYS A 214 -6.64 7.69 -18.36
N GLU A 215 -6.53 6.52 -18.98
CA GLU A 215 -7.63 5.55 -19.13
C GLU A 215 -7.48 4.37 -18.17
N VAL A 216 -6.40 4.34 -17.39
CA VAL A 216 -6.19 3.33 -16.34
C VAL A 216 -7.29 3.46 -15.31
N ILE A 217 -7.99 2.34 -15.09
CA ILE A 217 -9.02 2.22 -14.06
C ILE A 217 -8.48 1.33 -12.97
N ALA A 218 -8.54 1.82 -11.74
CA ALA A 218 -8.24 1.03 -10.56
C ALA A 218 -9.22 1.33 -9.43
N PHE A 219 -9.54 0.31 -8.65
CA PHE A 219 -10.51 0.39 -7.57
C PHE A 219 -10.42 -0.82 -6.64
N ASP A 220 -11.00 -0.70 -5.46
CA ASP A 220 -11.12 -1.80 -4.51
C ASP A 220 -12.29 -2.71 -4.89
N THR A 221 -12.03 -4.01 -5.01
CA THR A 221 -13.06 -5.01 -5.31
C THR A 221 -13.91 -5.35 -4.09
N GLY A 222 -13.31 -5.27 -2.90
CA GLY A 222 -13.90 -5.65 -1.62
C GLY A 222 -12.84 -6.20 -0.65
N PRO A 223 -13.25 -6.96 0.37
CA PRO A 223 -12.31 -7.56 1.32
C PRO A 223 -11.35 -8.53 0.63
N GLY A 224 -10.06 -8.34 0.86
CA GLY A 224 -9.04 -9.36 0.60
C GLY A 224 -8.94 -10.29 1.80
N ASN A 225 -7.81 -10.27 2.50
CA ASN A 225 -7.56 -11.15 3.64
C ASN A 225 -8.23 -10.69 4.95
N CYS A 226 -8.70 -9.43 5.06
CA CYS A 226 -9.12 -8.91 6.38
C CYS A 226 -10.28 -9.67 7.05
N LEU A 227 -11.21 -10.24 6.27
CA LEU A 227 -12.29 -11.07 6.83
C LEU A 227 -11.82 -12.49 7.15
N ILE A 228 -10.88 -13.02 6.37
CA ILE A 228 -10.27 -14.33 6.58
C ILE A 228 -9.46 -14.29 7.88
N ASP A 229 -8.58 -13.31 8.02
CA ASP A 229 -7.73 -13.10 9.21
C ASP A 229 -8.57 -12.92 10.47
N ARG A 230 -9.65 -12.13 10.40
CA ARG A 230 -10.59 -11.96 11.51
C ARG A 230 -11.30 -13.26 11.88
N ALA A 231 -11.70 -14.08 10.91
CA ALA A 231 -12.31 -15.38 11.16
C ALA A 231 -11.33 -16.33 11.85
N ILE A 232 -10.08 -16.38 11.38
CA ILE A 232 -9.02 -17.19 11.99
C ILE A 232 -8.75 -16.75 13.43
N GLN A 233 -8.60 -15.45 13.67
CA GLN A 233 -8.41 -14.93 15.02
C GLN A 233 -9.60 -15.26 15.93
N HIS A 234 -10.83 -15.18 15.40
CA HIS A 234 -12.04 -15.52 16.16
C HIS A 234 -12.08 -17.00 16.56
N PHE A 235 -11.95 -17.91 15.60
CA PHE A 235 -12.07 -19.36 15.85
C PHE A 235 -10.89 -19.95 16.59
N SER A 236 -9.69 -19.40 16.42
CA SER A 236 -8.50 -19.84 17.16
C SER A 236 -8.38 -19.22 18.57
N GLY A 237 -9.29 -18.32 18.96
CA GLY A 237 -9.16 -17.56 20.21
C GLY A 237 -7.91 -16.68 20.25
N GLY A 238 -7.46 -16.19 19.10
CA GLY A 238 -6.27 -15.34 18.94
C GLY A 238 -4.94 -16.10 18.84
N GLN A 239 -4.94 -17.43 18.81
CA GLN A 239 -3.71 -18.23 18.67
C GLN A 239 -3.12 -18.17 17.25
N SER A 240 -3.92 -17.79 16.25
CA SER A 240 -3.48 -17.62 14.87
C SER A 240 -4.06 -16.34 14.29
N ILE A 241 -3.30 -15.69 13.41
CA ILE A 241 -3.67 -14.39 12.83
C ILE A 241 -4.02 -14.46 11.34
N GLN A 242 -3.75 -15.58 10.67
CA GLN A 242 -3.95 -15.79 9.24
C GLN A 242 -4.15 -17.28 8.92
N ASP A 243 -4.79 -17.58 7.78
CA ASP A 243 -4.90 -18.95 7.24
C ASP A 243 -3.69 -19.24 6.33
N VAL A 244 -2.63 -19.82 6.91
CA VAL A 244 -1.40 -20.11 6.17
C VAL A 244 -1.70 -21.09 5.03
N ASP A 245 -1.32 -20.70 3.81
CA ASP A 245 -1.55 -21.44 2.56
C ASP A 245 -3.04 -21.77 2.27
N GLY A 246 -3.98 -21.09 2.93
CA GLY A 246 -5.41 -21.39 2.81
C GLY A 246 -5.80 -22.77 3.34
N ALA A 247 -5.00 -23.34 4.26
CA ALA A 247 -5.11 -24.73 4.67
C ALA A 247 -6.42 -25.05 5.43
N LEU A 248 -6.99 -24.10 6.17
CA LEU A 248 -8.30 -24.27 6.82
C LEU A 248 -9.43 -24.10 5.81
N ALA A 249 -9.37 -23.06 4.96
CA ALA A 249 -10.34 -22.84 3.90
C ALA A 249 -10.46 -24.06 2.97
N ALA A 250 -9.34 -24.67 2.57
CA ALA A 250 -9.31 -25.83 1.69
C ALA A 250 -9.94 -27.10 2.28
N ARG A 251 -10.10 -27.17 3.61
CA ARG A 251 -10.76 -28.29 4.31
C ARG A 251 -12.27 -28.08 4.45
N GLY A 252 -12.74 -26.85 4.30
CA GLY A 252 -14.15 -26.52 4.39
C GLY A 252 -14.89 -26.70 3.06
N ARG A 253 -16.21 -26.61 3.14
CA ARG A 253 -17.11 -26.54 2.01
C ARG A 253 -17.81 -25.19 2.00
N VAL A 254 -17.78 -24.52 0.84
CA VAL A 254 -18.48 -23.26 0.64
C VAL A 254 -19.98 -23.43 0.87
N CYS A 255 -20.55 -22.59 1.73
CA CYS A 255 -21.98 -22.50 1.97
C CYS A 255 -22.59 -21.43 1.07
N GLU A 256 -23.29 -21.85 0.01
CA GLU A 256 -23.92 -20.95 -0.97
C GLU A 256 -24.92 -19.97 -0.33
N GLU A 257 -25.67 -20.39 0.68
CA GLU A 257 -26.65 -19.52 1.36
C GLU A 257 -25.96 -18.36 2.07
N LEU A 258 -24.90 -18.65 2.84
CA LEU A 258 -24.11 -17.63 3.52
C LEU A 258 -23.34 -16.75 2.53
N LEU A 259 -22.78 -17.32 1.47
CA LEU A 259 -22.08 -16.58 0.42
C LEU A 259 -23.01 -15.56 -0.26
N ASN A 260 -24.22 -15.96 -0.63
CA ASN A 260 -25.20 -15.07 -1.24
C ASN A 260 -25.63 -13.94 -0.29
N ASP A 261 -25.79 -14.23 1.00
CA ASP A 261 -26.04 -13.20 2.03
C ASP A 261 -24.89 -12.17 2.09
N MET A 262 -23.63 -12.63 1.96
CA MET A 262 -22.46 -11.74 1.94
C MET A 262 -22.38 -10.91 0.66
N LEU A 263 -22.62 -11.52 -0.52
CA LEU A 263 -22.63 -10.84 -1.82
C LEU A 263 -23.73 -9.77 -1.96
N ALA A 264 -24.75 -9.80 -1.09
CA ALA A 264 -25.76 -8.75 -1.02
C ALA A 264 -25.24 -7.41 -0.49
N HIS A 265 -24.03 -7.35 0.08
CA HIS A 265 -23.45 -6.14 0.66
C HIS A 265 -23.40 -4.96 -0.35
N PRO A 266 -23.82 -3.73 0.03
CA PRO A 266 -23.93 -2.60 -0.90
C PRO A 266 -22.64 -2.27 -1.65
N PHE A 267 -21.49 -2.33 -0.97
CA PHE A 267 -20.18 -2.03 -1.56
C PHE A 267 -19.85 -2.89 -2.79
N VAL A 268 -20.23 -4.17 -2.78
CA VAL A 268 -19.98 -5.12 -3.89
C VAL A 268 -20.69 -4.64 -5.17
N LYS A 269 -21.81 -3.93 -5.02
CA LYS A 269 -22.65 -3.48 -6.15
C LYS A 269 -22.21 -2.14 -6.74
N LEU A 270 -21.47 -1.32 -5.99
CA LEU A 270 -21.03 0.01 -6.42
C LEU A 270 -20.14 -0.05 -7.68
N PRO A 271 -20.33 0.89 -8.64
CA PRO A 271 -19.42 1.06 -9.77
C PRO A 271 -18.13 1.82 -9.34
N PRO A 272 -17.02 1.68 -10.07
CA PRO A 272 -15.84 2.53 -9.91
C PRO A 272 -16.15 4.01 -10.27
N PRO A 273 -15.40 4.99 -9.72
CA PRO A 273 -14.32 4.82 -8.74
C PRO A 273 -14.89 4.45 -7.36
N LYS A 274 -14.26 3.46 -6.70
CA LYS A 274 -14.61 3.07 -5.32
C LYS A 274 -13.37 2.60 -4.56
N SER A 275 -13.35 2.95 -3.28
CA SER A 275 -12.30 2.62 -2.31
C SER A 275 -12.96 2.30 -0.97
N THR A 276 -12.33 1.49 -0.14
CA THR A 276 -12.86 1.09 1.18
C THR A 276 -11.74 0.67 2.14
N ASP A 277 -12.07 0.63 3.42
CA ASP A 277 -11.16 0.21 4.48
C ASP A 277 -11.68 -1.07 5.18
N PRO A 278 -10.81 -1.90 5.77
CA PRO A 278 -11.21 -3.10 6.49
C PRO A 278 -12.30 -2.87 7.54
N GLU A 279 -12.34 -1.70 8.18
CA GLU A 279 -13.28 -1.32 9.22
C GLU A 279 -14.73 -1.29 8.71
N GLU A 280 -14.96 -0.93 7.44
CA GLU A 280 -16.31 -0.86 6.84
C GLU A 280 -17.00 -2.23 6.80
N PHE A 281 -16.20 -3.31 6.78
CA PHE A 281 -16.71 -4.69 6.76
C PHE A 281 -16.89 -5.32 8.14
N THR A 282 -16.66 -4.59 9.24
CA THR A 282 -16.89 -5.10 10.60
C THR A 282 -18.34 -5.54 10.81
N GLY A 283 -19.28 -4.74 10.30
CA GLY A 283 -20.71 -5.07 10.36
C GLY A 283 -21.06 -6.30 9.51
N LEU A 284 -20.42 -6.48 8.36
CA LEU A 284 -20.57 -7.69 7.53
C LEU A 284 -20.06 -8.92 8.29
N PHE A 285 -18.85 -8.85 8.83
CA PHE A 285 -18.23 -9.95 9.58
C PHE A 285 -19.11 -10.46 10.73
N ASN A 286 -19.61 -9.56 11.57
CA ASN A 286 -20.47 -9.93 12.69
C ASN A 286 -21.77 -10.63 12.24
N ARG A 287 -22.36 -10.18 11.13
CA ARG A 287 -23.54 -10.84 10.54
C ARG A 287 -23.17 -12.21 9.98
N THR A 288 -22.03 -12.34 9.31
CA THR A 288 -21.52 -13.60 8.76
C THR A 288 -21.35 -14.65 9.86
N LEU A 289 -20.67 -14.33 10.97
CA LEU A 289 -20.49 -15.27 12.08
C LEU A 289 -21.82 -15.71 12.70
N LYS A 290 -22.73 -14.76 12.95
CA LYS A 290 -24.06 -15.07 13.48
C LYS A 290 -24.83 -16.01 12.55
N ARG A 291 -24.78 -15.74 11.25
CA ARG A 291 -25.47 -16.52 10.23
C ARG A 291 -24.87 -17.91 10.07
N ALA A 292 -23.55 -18.04 10.07
CA ALA A 292 -22.83 -19.31 10.04
C ALA A 292 -23.23 -20.21 11.22
N SER A 293 -23.31 -19.64 12.43
CA SER A 293 -23.77 -20.36 13.63
C SER A 293 -25.23 -20.82 13.50
N GLN A 294 -26.13 -19.97 12.97
CA GLN A 294 -27.53 -20.35 12.73
C GLN A 294 -27.68 -21.49 11.71
N LEU A 295 -26.78 -21.55 10.73
CA LEU A 295 -26.73 -22.60 9.70
C LEU A 295 -25.97 -23.86 10.18
N GLY A 296 -25.38 -23.83 11.38
CA GLY A 296 -24.61 -24.95 11.93
C GLY A 296 -23.32 -25.26 11.16
N LEU A 297 -22.72 -24.24 10.53
CA LEU A 297 -21.47 -24.41 9.79
C LEU A 297 -20.30 -24.68 10.73
N SER A 298 -19.36 -25.49 10.27
CA SER A 298 -18.06 -25.62 10.94
C SER A 298 -17.21 -24.36 10.74
N ASP A 299 -16.16 -24.20 11.55
CA ASP A 299 -15.17 -23.13 11.39
C ASP A 299 -14.55 -23.17 9.99
N ALA A 300 -14.20 -24.37 9.51
CA ALA A 300 -13.63 -24.58 8.19
C ALA A 300 -14.59 -24.20 7.06
N ASP A 301 -15.87 -24.58 7.15
CA ASP A 301 -16.89 -24.19 6.15
C ASP A 301 -17.13 -22.67 6.15
N THR A 302 -17.10 -22.06 7.34
CA THR A 302 -17.24 -20.60 7.48
C THR A 302 -16.07 -19.86 6.85
N ILE A 303 -14.84 -20.29 7.15
CA ILE A 303 -13.61 -19.72 6.56
C ILE A 303 -13.60 -19.94 5.04
N ALA A 304 -13.92 -21.15 4.56
CA ALA A 304 -14.01 -21.45 3.13
C ALA A 304 -15.02 -20.54 2.42
N THR A 305 -16.16 -20.25 3.05
CA THR A 305 -17.18 -19.35 2.50
C THR A 305 -16.71 -17.90 2.47
N ILE A 306 -16.01 -17.43 3.51
CA ILE A 306 -15.42 -16.08 3.55
C ILE A 306 -14.32 -15.93 2.49
N THR A 307 -13.46 -16.94 2.32
CA THR A 307 -12.44 -16.95 1.27
C THR A 307 -13.06 -16.95 -0.12
N ALA A 308 -14.12 -17.74 -0.34
CA ALA A 308 -14.87 -17.74 -1.60
C ALA A 308 -15.51 -16.38 -1.89
N PHE A 309 -16.02 -15.69 -0.87
CA PHE A 309 -16.56 -14.34 -1.02
C PHE A 309 -15.51 -13.38 -1.60
N THR A 310 -14.28 -13.36 -1.07
CA THR A 310 -13.18 -12.57 -1.63
C THR A 310 -12.94 -12.89 -3.11
N ALA A 311 -12.72 -14.17 -3.44
CA ALA A 311 -12.46 -14.60 -4.81
C ALA A 311 -13.58 -14.21 -5.79
N ILE A 312 -14.84 -14.37 -5.38
CA ILE A 312 -16.01 -14.03 -6.21
C ILE A 312 -16.19 -12.53 -6.36
N THR A 313 -15.92 -11.72 -5.33
CA THR A 313 -15.99 -10.25 -5.47
C THR A 313 -14.94 -9.72 -6.46
N ILE A 314 -13.74 -10.31 -6.48
CA ILE A 314 -12.70 -10.01 -7.47
C ILE A 314 -13.17 -10.42 -8.88
N ALA A 315 -13.66 -11.66 -9.05
CA ALA A 315 -14.15 -12.15 -10.33
C ALA A 315 -15.30 -11.27 -10.88
N HIS A 316 -16.30 -10.98 -10.06
CA HIS A 316 -17.42 -10.10 -10.43
C HIS A 316 -16.95 -8.69 -10.78
N ALA A 317 -15.94 -8.15 -10.08
CA ALA A 317 -15.39 -6.84 -10.41
C ALA A 317 -14.74 -6.84 -11.80
N CYS A 318 -13.95 -7.85 -12.13
CA CYS A 318 -13.38 -8.04 -13.46
C CYS A 318 -14.47 -8.20 -14.51
N GLU A 319 -15.45 -9.09 -14.32
CA GLU A 319 -16.52 -9.32 -15.29
C GLU A 319 -17.38 -8.09 -15.57
N ARG A 320 -17.72 -7.32 -14.53
CA ARG A 320 -18.66 -6.20 -14.65
C ARG A 320 -18.03 -4.92 -15.15
N PHE A 321 -16.76 -4.69 -14.82
CA PHE A 321 -16.11 -3.40 -15.01
C PHE A 321 -14.93 -3.43 -15.98
N TRP A 322 -14.56 -4.60 -16.49
CA TRP A 322 -13.52 -4.70 -17.52
C TRP A 322 -13.85 -3.82 -18.72
N THR A 323 -12.88 -3.00 -19.12
CA THR A 323 -13.04 -1.99 -20.18
C THR A 323 -12.33 -2.37 -21.48
N GLY A 324 -11.55 -3.45 -21.50
CA GLY A 324 -10.89 -3.90 -22.73
C GLY A 324 -11.88 -4.47 -23.74
N ALA A 325 -11.62 -4.20 -25.02
CA ALA A 325 -12.46 -4.69 -26.13
C ALA A 325 -12.44 -6.22 -26.27
N THR A 326 -11.39 -6.87 -25.76
CA THR A 326 -11.19 -8.33 -25.77
C THR A 326 -10.99 -8.85 -24.34
N PRO A 327 -11.13 -10.17 -24.10
CA PRO A 327 -10.98 -10.73 -22.75
C PRO A 327 -9.61 -10.48 -22.13
N ILE A 328 -9.56 -10.53 -20.80
CA ILE A 328 -8.32 -10.48 -20.02
C ILE A 328 -7.43 -11.66 -20.41
N ASN A 329 -6.16 -11.40 -20.74
CA ASN A 329 -5.19 -12.43 -21.09
C ASN A 329 -4.41 -12.90 -19.87
N GLU A 330 -4.01 -11.97 -19.01
CA GLU A 330 -3.12 -12.21 -17.88
C GLU A 330 -3.64 -11.52 -16.62
N VAL A 331 -3.59 -12.23 -15.49
CA VAL A 331 -3.81 -11.67 -14.16
C VAL A 331 -2.49 -11.79 -13.39
N LEU A 332 -1.94 -10.65 -12.99
CA LEU A 332 -0.73 -10.54 -12.19
C LEU A 332 -1.17 -10.33 -10.74
N VAL A 333 -0.91 -11.32 -9.87
CA VAL A 333 -1.22 -11.26 -8.43
C VAL A 333 0.04 -10.94 -7.64
#